data_AF-X0WJH9-F1
#
_entry.id   AF-X0WJH9-F1
#
_cell.length_a   1.000
_cell.length_b   1.000
_cell.length_c   1.000
_cell.angle_alpha   90.00
_cell.angle_beta   90.00
_cell.angle_gamma   90.00
#
_symmetry.space_group_name_H-M   'P 1'
#
loop_
_entity.id
_entity.type
_entity.pdbx_description
1 polymer ?
#
loop_
_entity_poly.entity_id
_entity_poly.type
_entity_poly.pdbx_seq_one_letter_code
_entity_poly.pdbx_strand_id
1 'polypeptide(L)'
;SVLFIGSVLCEEDDSVIKLLTEKNVYPIPLNCTGLNMLEGLESVSTVADEEVITVLSRITFQMHACIRTRPNKKVYDRIGEALEKSKAKGIILKALSFCDLWYTEKERMKRSFDVPVLVLDSGYGEGDIGRISTRLESFLETLS
;
A
#
# COMPACT_ATOMS: atom_id res chain seq x y z
N SER A 1 -7.92 -3.29 -11.95
CA SER A 1 -7.44 -2.56 -10.77
C SER A 1 -6.13 -3.16 -10.30
N VAL A 2 -5.34 -2.38 -9.57
CA VAL A 2 -4.08 -2.81 -8.92
C VAL A 2 -4.13 -2.40 -7.46
N LEU A 3 -3.51 -3.17 -6.56
CA LEU A 3 -3.28 -2.70 -5.19
C LEU A 3 -2.08 -1.77 -5.18
N PHE A 4 -2.25 -0.58 -4.61
CA PHE A 4 -1.17 0.36 -4.36
C PHE A 4 -0.82 0.29 -2.88
N ILE A 5 0.29 -0.37 -2.56
CA ILE A 5 0.74 -0.63 -1.19
C ILE A 5 2.07 0.09 -0.93
N GLY A 6 2.52 0.07 0.32
CA GLY A 6 3.86 0.51 0.66
C GLY A 6 3.87 1.75 1.54
N SER A 7 4.84 2.64 1.28
CA SER A 7 4.98 3.92 1.97
C SER A 7 3.75 4.82 1.77
N VAL A 8 3.69 5.92 2.54
CA VAL A 8 2.65 6.96 2.44
C VAL A 8 2.44 7.41 1.00
N LEU A 9 1.20 7.74 0.63
CA LEU A 9 0.93 8.51 -0.59
C LEU A 9 1.28 9.98 -0.33
N CYS A 10 1.94 10.60 -1.27
CA CYS A 10 2.35 12.00 -1.27
C CYS A 10 1.90 12.67 -2.56
N GLU A 11 1.93 14.00 -2.62
CA GLU A 11 1.50 14.79 -3.78
C GLU A 11 2.26 14.40 -5.06
N GLU A 12 3.52 13.99 -4.93
CA GLU A 12 4.37 13.58 -6.04
C GLU A 12 3.86 12.29 -6.73
N ASP A 13 3.09 11.46 -6.02
CA ASP A 13 2.49 10.25 -6.59
C ASP A 13 1.32 10.55 -7.55
N ASP A 14 0.82 11.78 -7.61
CA ASP A 14 -0.24 12.19 -8.53
C ASP A 14 0.10 11.86 -9.98
N SER A 15 1.38 11.99 -10.35
CA SER A 15 1.88 11.62 -11.67
C SER A 15 1.61 10.15 -12.00
N VAL A 16 1.88 9.25 -11.04
CA VAL A 16 1.65 7.80 -11.18
C VAL A 16 0.16 7.49 -11.21
N ILE A 17 -0.64 8.14 -10.37
CA ILE A 17 -2.09 7.95 -10.32
C ILE A 17 -2.75 8.41 -11.62
N LYS A 18 -2.33 9.54 -12.18
CA LYS A 18 -2.79 10.03 -13.49
C LYS A 18 -2.45 9.06 -14.60
N LEU A 19 -1.20 8.59 -14.67
CA LEU A 19 -0.76 7.64 -15.70
C LEU A 19 -1.54 6.32 -15.64
N LEU A 20 -1.79 5.80 -14.43
CA LEU A 20 -2.63 4.62 -14.22
C LEU A 20 -4.07 4.85 -14.73
N THR A 21 -4.64 6.01 -14.38
CA THR A 21 -6.02 6.36 -14.74
C THR A 21 -6.19 6.54 -16.26
N GLU A 22 -5.22 7.15 -16.93
CA GLU A 22 -5.18 7.30 -18.41
C GLU A 22 -5.19 5.93 -19.12
N LYS A 23 -4.64 4.89 -18.50
CA LYS A 23 -4.66 3.51 -19.00
C LYS A 23 -5.87 2.71 -18.50
N ASN A 24 -6.88 3.36 -17.92
CA ASN A 24 -8.06 2.73 -17.31
C ASN A 24 -7.73 1.73 -16.19
N VAL A 25 -6.63 1.94 -15.48
CA VAL A 25 -6.24 1.14 -14.31
C VAL A 25 -6.40 1.98 -13.06
N TYR A 26 -7.31 1.54 -12.18
CA TYR A 26 -7.56 2.25 -10.93
C TYR A 26 -6.76 1.63 -9.78
N PRO A 27 -5.87 2.41 -9.12
CA PRO A 27 -5.15 1.96 -7.94
C PRO A 27 -6.06 1.91 -6.70
N ILE A 28 -5.92 0.86 -5.91
CA ILE A 28 -6.58 0.70 -4.62
C ILE A 28 -5.54 1.01 -3.52
N PRO A 29 -5.64 2.16 -2.83
CA PRO A 29 -4.58 2.64 -1.93
C PRO A 29 -4.63 1.91 -0.58
N LEU A 30 -3.91 0.80 -0.46
CA LEU A 30 -3.83 -0.01 0.75
C LEU A 30 -2.55 0.30 1.55
N ASN A 31 -2.44 1.56 1.99
CA ASN A 31 -1.36 2.05 2.85
C ASN A 31 -1.92 2.93 3.99
N CYS A 32 -1.04 3.45 4.85
CA CYS A 32 -1.43 4.18 6.06
C CYS A 32 -2.02 5.59 5.81
N THR A 33 -2.02 6.08 4.58
CA THR A 33 -2.72 7.31 4.17
C THR A 33 -3.92 7.00 3.27
N GLY A 34 -4.24 5.71 3.09
CA GLY A 34 -5.37 5.21 2.31
C GLY A 34 -6.26 4.31 3.16
N LEU A 35 -6.69 3.18 2.58
CA LEU A 35 -7.68 2.28 3.18
C LEU A 35 -7.26 1.70 4.53
N ASN A 36 -5.97 1.50 4.80
CA ASN A 36 -5.55 1.01 6.13
C ASN A 36 -5.90 1.99 7.25
N MET A 37 -5.92 3.30 6.95
CA MET A 37 -6.32 4.34 7.90
C MET A 37 -7.83 4.35 8.10
N LEU A 38 -8.59 4.38 7.01
CA LEU A 38 -10.04 4.49 7.03
C LEU A 38 -10.68 3.26 7.68
N GLU A 39 -10.35 2.07 7.18
CA GLU A 39 -10.92 0.81 7.69
C GLU A 39 -10.37 0.45 9.08
N GLY A 40 -9.18 0.95 9.43
CA GLY A 40 -8.60 0.76 10.75
C GLY A 40 -9.47 1.40 11.84
N LEU A 41 -9.97 2.61 11.60
CA LEU A 41 -10.83 3.33 12.55
C LEU A 41 -12.20 2.68 12.71
N GLU A 42 -12.79 2.18 11.62
CA GLU A 42 -14.09 1.49 11.65
C GLU A 42 -14.08 0.22 12.51
N SER A 43 -12.91 -0.42 12.66
CA SER A 43 -12.76 -1.63 13.44
C SER A 43 -12.74 -1.42 14.96
N VAL A 44 -12.71 -0.17 15.44
CA VAL A 44 -12.54 0.13 16.86
C VAL A 44 -13.87 0.47 17.53
N SER A 45 -14.30 -0.38 18.46
CA SER A 45 -15.47 -0.10 19.31
C SER A 45 -15.08 0.79 20.50
N THR A 46 -15.92 1.78 20.80
CA THR A 46 -15.85 2.56 22.05
C THR A 46 -16.81 2.01 23.08
N VAL A 47 -16.41 2.06 24.36
CA VAL A 47 -17.25 1.70 25.50
C VAL A 47 -17.52 2.99 26.27
N ALA A 48 -18.77 3.18 26.73
CA ALA A 48 -19.12 4.32 27.56
C ALA A 48 -18.31 4.30 28.88
N ASP A 49 -17.94 5.49 29.37
CA ASP A 49 -17.21 5.71 30.62
C ASP A 49 -15.78 5.14 30.69
N GLU A 50 -15.20 4.74 29.54
CA GLU A 50 -13.81 4.31 29.48
C GLU A 50 -12.84 5.49 29.48
N GLU A 51 -11.69 5.35 30.17
CA GLU A 51 -10.65 6.37 30.16
C GLU A 51 -10.14 6.66 28.74
N VAL A 52 -10.02 7.94 28.40
CA VAL A 52 -9.59 8.41 27.06
C VAL A 52 -8.27 7.77 26.64
N ILE A 53 -7.32 7.60 27.57
CA ILE A 53 -6.01 7.00 27.25
C ILE A 53 -6.14 5.52 26.84
N THR A 54 -7.08 4.79 27.44
CA THR A 54 -7.35 3.39 27.12
C THR A 54 -7.98 3.27 25.74
N VAL A 55 -8.92 4.17 25.42
CA VAL A 55 -9.53 4.26 24.08
C VAL A 55 -8.47 4.57 23.02
N LEU A 56 -7.62 5.59 23.23
CA LEU A 56 -6.55 5.96 22.30
C LEU A 56 -5.51 4.84 22.11
N SER A 57 -5.16 4.16 23.20
CA SER A 57 -4.25 3.01 23.15
C SER A 57 -4.86 1.89 22.32
N ARG A 58 -6.13 1.55 22.55
CA ARG A 58 -6.83 0.52 21.78
C ARG A 58 -6.90 0.87 20.31
N ILE A 59 -7.28 2.09 19.95
CA ILE A 59 -7.28 2.56 18.56
C ILE A 59 -5.90 2.30 17.95
N THR A 60 -4.85 2.83 18.58
CA THR A 60 -3.47 2.74 18.07
C THR A 60 -3.01 1.31 17.84
N PHE A 61 -3.36 0.36 18.72
CA PHE A 61 -2.95 -1.04 18.60
C PHE A 61 -3.86 -1.90 17.72
N GLN A 62 -5.11 -1.49 17.49
CA GLN A 62 -6.05 -2.20 16.62
C GLN A 62 -6.02 -1.74 15.17
N MET A 63 -5.41 -0.57 14.88
CA MET A 63 -5.13 -0.15 13.51
C MET A 63 -4.42 -1.25 12.70
N HIS A 64 -4.68 -1.27 11.40
CA HIS A 64 -3.98 -2.14 10.46
C HIS A 64 -2.46 -2.03 10.62
N ALA A 65 -1.81 -3.19 10.69
CA ALA A 65 -0.39 -3.27 10.95
C ALA A 65 0.44 -2.60 9.83
N CYS A 66 1.40 -1.77 10.21
CA CYS A 66 2.44 -1.28 9.30
C CYS A 66 3.47 -2.39 9.04
N ILE A 67 4.17 -2.35 7.90
CA ILE A 67 5.26 -3.28 7.58
C ILE A 67 6.37 -3.30 8.63
N ARG A 68 6.50 -2.27 9.48
CA ARG A 68 7.46 -2.21 10.59
C ARG A 68 7.15 -3.16 11.74
N THR A 69 5.88 -3.58 11.88
CA THR A 69 5.45 -4.45 12.97
C THR A 69 6.14 -5.81 12.89
N ARG A 70 6.45 -6.43 14.02
CA ARG A 70 7.01 -7.80 14.04
C ARG A 70 6.27 -8.63 15.10
N PRO A 71 5.81 -9.86 14.75
CA PRO A 71 5.83 -10.46 13.41
C PRO A 71 4.91 -9.71 12.42
N ASN A 72 5.33 -9.56 11.16
CA ASN A 72 4.60 -8.77 10.14
C ASN A 72 3.58 -9.58 9.32
N LYS A 73 3.22 -10.79 9.75
CA LYS A 73 2.28 -11.67 9.02
C LYS A 73 0.94 -10.99 8.72
N LYS A 74 0.41 -10.22 9.69
CA LYS A 74 -0.86 -9.48 9.54
C LYS A 74 -0.89 -8.53 8.34
N VAL A 75 0.27 -8.02 7.92
CA VAL A 75 0.38 -7.15 6.73
C VAL A 75 0.15 -7.96 5.46
N TYR A 76 0.77 -9.13 5.36
CA TYR A 76 0.59 -10.04 4.24
C TYR A 76 -0.84 -10.58 4.16
N ASP A 77 -1.41 -10.95 5.31
CA ASP A 77 -2.80 -11.41 5.40
C ASP A 77 -3.76 -10.33 4.87
N ARG A 78 -3.60 -9.07 5.31
CA ARG A 78 -4.42 -7.95 4.85
C ARG A 78 -4.29 -7.69 3.35
N ILE A 79 -3.09 -7.81 2.78
CA ILE A 79 -2.84 -7.67 1.33
C ILE A 79 -3.52 -8.81 0.57
N GLY A 80 -3.41 -10.06 1.05
CA GLY A 80 -4.08 -11.22 0.46
C GLY A 80 -5.60 -11.07 0.45
N GLU A 81 -6.19 -10.67 1.58
CA GLU A 81 -7.62 -10.37 1.67
C GLU A 81 -8.04 -9.25 0.71
N ALA A 82 -7.22 -8.20 0.57
CA ALA A 82 -7.49 -7.11 -0.36
C ALA A 82 -7.47 -7.59 -1.82
N LEU A 83 -6.49 -8.41 -2.20
CA LEU A 83 -6.40 -9.01 -3.53
C LEU A 83 -7.63 -9.86 -3.83
N GLU A 84 -8.01 -10.72 -2.89
CA GLU A 84 -9.14 -11.62 -3.06
C GLU A 84 -10.48 -10.86 -3.21
N LYS A 85 -10.71 -9.86 -2.36
CA LYS A 85 -11.93 -9.03 -2.39
C LYS A 85 -12.02 -8.16 -3.64
N SER A 86 -10.92 -7.53 -4.02
CA SER A 86 -10.90 -6.56 -5.13
C SER A 86 -10.68 -7.16 -6.51
N LYS A 87 -10.23 -8.42 -6.58
CA LYS A 87 -9.76 -9.07 -7.81
C LYS A 87 -8.70 -8.24 -8.54
N ALA A 88 -7.90 -7.47 -7.80
CA ALA A 88 -6.81 -6.70 -8.36
C ALA A 88 -5.80 -7.63 -9.05
N LYS A 89 -5.37 -7.26 -10.25
CA LYS A 89 -4.53 -8.11 -11.10
C LYS A 89 -3.03 -8.00 -10.79
N GLY A 90 -2.64 -7.04 -9.97
CA GLY A 90 -1.24 -6.75 -9.67
C GLY A 90 -1.08 -5.87 -8.44
N ILE A 91 0.14 -5.83 -7.92
CA ILE A 91 0.55 -4.99 -6.80
C ILE A 91 1.57 -3.96 -7.29
N ILE A 92 1.38 -2.71 -6.91
CA ILE A 92 2.40 -1.67 -6.94
C ILE A 92 2.88 -1.46 -5.50
N LEU A 93 4.10 -1.87 -5.22
CA LEU A 93 4.81 -1.66 -3.97
C LEU A 93 5.61 -0.36 -4.06
N LYS A 94 5.09 0.72 -3.47
CA LYS A 94 5.84 1.97 -3.31
C LYS A 94 6.80 1.85 -2.12
N ALA A 95 8.09 1.97 -2.37
CA ALA A 95 9.09 2.21 -1.35
C ALA A 95 9.55 3.66 -1.50
N LEU A 96 9.18 4.51 -0.54
CA LEU A 96 9.78 5.84 -0.44
C LEU A 96 11.30 5.70 -0.28
N SER A 97 12.09 6.55 -0.92
CA SER A 97 13.55 6.53 -0.75
C SER A 97 13.91 6.56 0.74
N PHE A 98 14.87 5.70 1.12
CA PHE A 98 15.29 5.44 2.50
C PHE A 98 14.24 4.74 3.39
N CYS A 99 13.13 4.25 2.84
CA CYS A 99 12.25 3.32 3.55
C CYS A 99 12.77 1.88 3.43
N ASP A 100 13.81 1.57 4.20
CA ASP A 100 14.44 0.25 4.19
C ASP A 100 13.46 -0.88 4.51
N LEU A 101 12.42 -0.62 5.30
CA LEU A 101 11.45 -1.61 5.71
C LEU A 101 10.59 -2.15 4.56
N TRP A 102 10.02 -1.27 3.74
CA TRP A 102 9.26 -1.71 2.56
C TRP A 102 10.18 -2.25 1.47
N TYR A 103 11.34 -1.61 1.30
CA TYR A 103 12.31 -2.04 0.31
C TYR A 103 12.85 -3.45 0.60
N THR A 104 13.11 -3.79 1.87
CA THR A 104 13.61 -5.12 2.28
C THR A 104 12.58 -6.22 2.03
N GLU A 105 11.28 -5.92 2.17
CA GLU A 105 10.23 -6.92 1.98
C GLU A 105 9.87 -7.17 0.50
N LYS A 106 10.47 -6.44 -0.46
CA LYS A 106 10.11 -6.49 -1.89
C LYS A 106 10.20 -7.90 -2.51
N GLU A 107 11.25 -8.66 -2.18
CA GLU A 107 11.44 -10.00 -2.73
C GLU A 107 10.51 -11.01 -2.09
N ARG A 108 10.22 -10.84 -0.80
CA ARG A 108 9.20 -11.63 -0.12
C ARG A 108 7.81 -11.32 -0.69
N MET A 109 7.52 -10.05 -0.99
CA MET A 109 6.26 -9.61 -1.60
C MET A 109 6.01 -10.32 -2.94
N LYS A 110 7.03 -10.35 -3.82
CA LYS A 110 6.98 -11.06 -5.10
C LYS A 110 6.74 -12.57 -4.98
N ARG A 111 7.21 -13.19 -3.89
CA ARG A 111 7.08 -14.64 -3.65
C ARG A 111 5.80 -15.01 -2.91
N SER A 112 5.20 -14.07 -2.18
CA SER A 112 4.02 -14.31 -1.35
C SER A 112 2.69 -14.24 -2.11
N PHE A 113 2.68 -13.67 -3.31
CA PHE A 113 1.45 -13.44 -4.07
C PHE A 113 1.61 -13.88 -5.52
N ASP A 114 0.57 -14.51 -6.08
CA ASP A 114 0.55 -15.03 -7.45
C ASP A 114 0.26 -13.96 -8.51
N VAL A 115 0.21 -12.69 -8.10
CA VAL A 115 0.02 -11.54 -9.00
C VAL A 115 1.33 -10.79 -9.23
N PRO A 116 1.56 -10.20 -10.43
CA PRO A 116 2.75 -9.39 -10.68
C PRO A 116 2.92 -8.26 -9.66
N VAL A 117 4.17 -8.03 -9.22
CA VAL A 117 4.52 -6.97 -8.26
C VAL A 117 5.52 -6.00 -8.87
N LEU A 118 5.10 -4.74 -9.08
CA LEU A 118 5.96 -3.63 -9.46
C LEU A 118 6.51 -2.93 -8.21
N VAL A 119 7.84 -2.80 -8.11
CA VAL A 119 8.49 -2.05 -7.02
C VAL A 119 8.82 -0.64 -7.50
N LEU A 120 8.15 0.38 -6.99
CA LEU A 120 8.47 1.77 -7.28
C LEU A 120 9.34 2.32 -6.15
N ASP A 121 10.56 2.72 -6.48
CA ASP A 121 11.39 3.54 -5.59
C ASP A 121 11.05 4.99 -5.92
N SER A 122 10.44 5.70 -4.97
CA SER A 122 9.96 7.06 -5.17
C SER A 122 10.72 8.01 -4.25
N GLY A 123 11.36 9.02 -4.81
CA GLY A 123 11.83 10.20 -4.05
C GLY A 123 10.75 11.29 -3.97
N TYR A 124 11.04 12.35 -3.23
CA TYR A 124 10.24 13.59 -3.21
C TYR A 124 10.61 14.57 -4.35
N GLY A 125 11.35 14.10 -5.36
CA GLY A 125 11.88 14.94 -6.45
C GLY A 125 11.25 14.59 -7.79
N GLU A 126 11.10 15.60 -8.66
CA GLU A 126 10.49 15.47 -9.99
C GLU A 126 11.32 14.64 -11.00
N GLY A 127 12.58 14.34 -10.68
CA GLY A 127 13.55 13.74 -11.62
C GLY A 127 13.27 12.28 -12.03
N ASP A 128 12.26 11.63 -11.47
CA ASP A 128 12.05 10.18 -11.64
C ASP A 128 10.85 9.79 -12.54
N ILE A 129 10.06 10.75 -13.01
CA ILE A 129 8.79 10.49 -13.70
C ILE A 129 8.97 9.68 -15.00
N GLY A 130 9.95 10.02 -15.84
CA GLY A 130 10.16 9.31 -17.10
C GLY A 130 10.53 7.84 -16.90
N ARG A 131 11.40 7.55 -15.92
CA ARG A 131 11.79 6.19 -15.54
C ARG A 131 10.63 5.41 -14.95
N ILE A 132 9.83 6.04 -14.09
CA ILE A 132 8.64 5.43 -13.50
C ILE A 132 7.61 5.09 -14.58
N SER A 133 7.39 5.99 -15.55
CA SER A 133 6.43 5.80 -16.64
C SER A 133 6.73 4.54 -17.43
N THR A 134 7.95 4.36 -17.96
CA THR A 134 8.31 3.17 -18.75
C THR A 134 8.16 1.88 -17.97
N ARG A 135 8.54 1.87 -16.68
CA ARG A 135 8.40 0.69 -15.81
C ARG A 135 6.94 0.38 -15.52
N LEU A 136 6.11 1.40 -15.35
CA LEU A 136 4.68 1.26 -15.16
C LEU A 136 4.02 0.71 -16.42
N GLU A 137 4.34 1.25 -17.59
CA GLU A 137 3.80 0.75 -18.88
C GLU A 137 4.14 -0.72 -19.09
N SER A 138 5.41 -1.10 -18.95
CA SER A 138 5.84 -2.50 -19.04
C SER A 138 5.12 -3.39 -18.02
N PHE A 139 4.88 -2.90 -16.80
CA PHE A 139 4.11 -3.64 -15.81
C PHE A 139 2.65 -3.82 -16.24
N LEU A 140 1.98 -2.78 -16.73
CA LEU A 140 0.58 -2.85 -17.15
C LEU A 140 0.38 -3.80 -18.35
N GLU A 141 1.37 -3.89 -19.25
CA GLU A 141 1.38 -4.89 -20.32
C GLU A 141 1.36 -6.32 -19.77
N THR A 142 1.99 -6.60 -18.63
CA THR A 142 1.94 -7.92 -17.99
C THR A 142 0.60 -8.25 -17.32
N LEU A 143 -0.26 -7.25 -17.09
CA LEU A 143 -1.58 -7.43 -16.44
C LEU A 143 -2.72 -7.66 -17.45
N SER A 144 -2.42 -7.49 -18.74
CA SER A 144 -3.38 -7.52 -19.85
C SER A 144 -3.73 -8.95 -20.23
#